data_AF-A0AAW6LZ96-F1
#
_entry.id   AF-A0AAW6LZ96-F1
#
_cell.length_a   1.000
_cell.length_b   1.000
_cell.length_c   1.000
_cell.angle_alpha   90.00
_cell.angle_beta   90.00
_cell.angle_gamma   90.00
#
_symmetry.space_group_name_H-M   'P 1'
#
loop_
_entity.id
_entity.type
_entity.pdbx_description
1 polymer ?
#
loop_
_entity_poly.entity_id
_entity_poly.type
_entity_poly.pdbx_seq_one_letter_code
_entity_poly.pdbx_strand_id
1 'polypeptide(L)' 'MNKFMISKFKSTCHETGNVISKGEHILYDTASRKAYCSKSQKYKAEKECEQTAAYIQAQEDAYFDNLCYKYGI' A
#
# COMPACT_ATOMS: atom_id res chain seq x y z
N MET A 1 7.39 7.88 -5.03
CA MET A 1 6.83 6.61 -4.55
C MET A 1 6.01 6.88 -3.32
N ASN A 2 4.70 6.62 -3.40
CA ASN A 2 3.82 6.78 -2.25
C ASN A 2 4.12 5.65 -1.26
N LYS A 3 4.03 5.94 0.04
CA LYS A 3 4.36 4.98 1.09
C LYS A 3 3.22 4.87 2.08
N PHE A 4 2.79 3.64 2.35
CA PHE A 4 1.92 3.34 3.48
C PHE A 4 2.73 3.44 4.77
N MET A 5 2.24 4.22 5.72
CA MET A 5 2.88 4.39 7.02
C MET A 5 1.87 4.67 8.11
N ILE A 6 2.31 4.51 9.35
CA ILE A 6 1.53 4.87 10.53
C ILE A 6 1.85 6.32 10.89
N SER A 7 0.81 7.12 11.07
CA SER A 7 0.94 8.52 11.44
C SER A 7 1.55 8.67 12.84
N LYS A 8 2.73 9.28 12.94
CA LYS A 8 3.40 9.54 14.23
C LYS A 8 2.84 10.75 14.98
N PHE A 9 2.16 11.65 14.27
CA PHE A 9 1.65 12.92 14.77
C PHE A 9 0.25 13.18 14.22
N LYS A 10 -0.52 14.04 14.90
CA LYS A 10 -1.83 14.46 14.38
C LYS A 10 -1.59 15.26 13.09
N SER A 11 -2.26 14.89 12.00
CA SER A 11 -2.14 15.59 10.71
C SER A 11 -3.50 15.72 10.04
N THR A 12 -3.56 16.45 8.93
CA THR A 12 -4.82 16.65 8.20
C THR A 12 -4.73 15.98 6.84
N CYS A 13 -5.75 15.20 6.52
CA CYS A 13 -5.90 14.52 5.24
C CYS A 13 -6.08 15.55 4.13
N HIS A 14 -5.23 15.53 3.10
CA HIS A 14 -5.25 16.55 2.05
C HIS A 14 -6.53 16.53 1.21
N GLU A 15 -7.08 15.35 0.96
CA GLU A 15 -8.23 15.18 0.05
C GLU A 15 -9.57 15.37 0.76
N THR A 16 -9.72 14.84 1.98
CA THR A 16 -11.01 14.88 2.71
C THR A 16 -11.06 15.94 3.79
N GLY A 17 -9.95 16.59 4.12
CA GLY A 17 -9.86 17.53 5.24
C GLY A 17 -9.97 16.88 6.63
N ASN A 18 -10.13 15.55 6.71
CA ASN A 18 -10.27 14.84 7.97
C ASN A 18 -8.99 14.88 8.80
N VAL A 19 -9.14 14.95 10.12
CA VAL A 19 -8.01 14.84 11.05
C VAL A 19 -7.55 13.39 11.13
N ILE A 20 -6.30 13.15 10.75
CA ILE A 20 -5.57 11.90 10.93
C ILE A 20 -5.05 11.86 12.36
N SER A 21 -5.48 10.86 13.12
CA SER A 21 -5.00 10.66 14.48
C SER A 21 -3.61 10.00 14.49
N LYS A 22 -2.87 10.22 15.59
CA LYS A 22 -1.62 9.49 15.83
C LYS A 22 -1.94 8.00 15.95
N GLY A 23 -1.21 7.16 15.21
CA GLY A 23 -1.44 5.71 15.15
C GLY A 23 -2.31 5.25 13.98
N GLU A 24 -2.89 6.17 13.19
CA GLU A 24 -3.66 5.77 12.01
C GLU A 24 -2.79 5.43 10.80
N HIS A 25 -3.27 4.47 10.00
CA HIS A 25 -2.67 4.13 8.71
C HIS A 25 -2.98 5.22 7.68
N ILE A 26 -1.93 5.77 7.08
CA ILE A 26 -2.00 6.81 6.07
C ILE A 26 -1.17 6.46 4.86
N LEU A 27 -1.56 7.03 3.72
CA LEU A 27 -0.74 7.04 2.53
C LEU A 27 0.00 8.37 2.48
N TYR A 28 1.32 8.33 2.50
CA TYR A 28 2.16 9.51 2.38
C TYR A 28 2.74 9.59 0.97
N ASP A 29 2.39 10.65 0.26
CA ASP A 29 2.91 10.96 -1.07
C ASP A 29 4.19 11.77 -0.88
N THR A 30 5.36 11.13 -1.05
CA THR A 30 6.66 11.78 -0.85
C THR A 30 6.96 12.85 -1.89
N ALA A 31 6.33 12.77 -3.07
CA ALA A 31 6.55 13.72 -4.16
C ALA A 31 5.87 15.07 -3.86
N SER A 32 4.63 15.01 -3.41
CA SER A 32 3.81 16.17 -3.08
C SER A 32 3.88 16.57 -1.60
N ARG A 33 4.52 15.74 -0.76
CA ARG A 33 4.56 15.84 0.70
C ARG A 33 3.16 15.93 1.33
N LYS A 34 2.21 15.18 0.77
CA LYS A 34 0.80 15.19 1.18
C LYS A 34 0.43 13.88 1.88
N ALA A 35 -0.33 14.00 2.97
CA ALA A 35 -0.88 12.85 3.69
C ALA A 35 -2.33 12.59 3.27
N TYR A 36 -2.65 11.33 3.00
CA TYR A 36 -3.97 10.86 2.65
C TYR A 36 -4.42 9.81 3.67
N CYS A 37 -5.68 9.91 4.06
CA CYS A 37 -6.32 9.08 5.07
C CYS A 37 -6.94 7.84 4.41
N SER A 38 -7.26 6.82 5.21
CA SER A 38 -7.87 5.56 4.74
C SER A 38 -9.15 5.73 3.91
N LYS A 39 -9.87 6.84 4.11
CA LYS A 39 -11.09 7.20 3.38
C LYS A 39 -10.82 7.82 2.01
N SER A 40 -9.61 8.33 1.75
CA SER A 40 -9.26 8.96 0.48
C SER A 40 -9.26 7.97 -0.66
N GLN A 41 -9.67 8.43 -1.84
CA GLN A 41 -9.67 7.62 -3.05
C GLN A 41 -8.24 7.22 -3.44
N LYS A 42 -7.27 8.13 -3.27
CA LYS A 42 -5.85 7.81 -3.45
C LYS A 42 -5.34 6.68 -2.55
N TYR A 43 -5.78 6.63 -1.29
CA TYR A 43 -5.36 5.58 -0.36
C TYR A 43 -5.86 4.21 -0.81
N LYS A 44 -7.12 4.13 -1.25
CA LYS A 44 -7.73 2.89 -1.74
C LYS A 44 -7.04 2.41 -3.01
N ALA A 45 -6.86 3.29 -3.99
CA ALA A 45 -6.24 2.95 -5.26
C ALA A 45 -4.81 2.39 -5.10
N GLU A 46 -4.00 3.01 -4.24
CA GLU A 46 -2.63 2.52 -4.00
C GLU A 46 -2.62 1.19 -3.24
N LYS A 47 -3.62 0.97 -2.37
CA LYS A 47 -3.74 -0.27 -1.60
C LYS A 47 -4.14 -1.42 -2.53
N GLU A 48 -5.05 -1.16 -3.46
CA GLU A 48 -5.45 -2.12 -4.49
C GLU A 48 -4.27 -2.45 -5.42
N CYS A 49 -3.44 -1.46 -5.77
CA CYS A 49 -2.22 -1.67 -6.55
C CYS A 49 -1.21 -2.58 -5.83
N GLU A 50 -0.91 -2.28 -4.55
CA GLU A 50 0.01 -3.08 -3.73
C GLU A 50 -0.51 -4.52 -3.52
N GLN A 51 -1.82 -4.68 -3.28
CA GLN A 51 -2.44 -5.99 -3.16
C GLN A 51 -2.41 -6.78 -4.46
N THR A 52 -2.63 -6.13 -5.60
CA THR A 52 -2.58 -6.77 -6.92
C THR A 52 -1.16 -7.24 -7.23
N ALA A 53 -0.15 -6.42 -6.94
CA ALA A 53 1.25 -6.79 -7.13
C ALA A 53 1.63 -8.01 -6.27
N ALA A 54 1.23 -8.01 -4.98
CA ALA A 54 1.47 -9.14 -4.10
C ALA A 54 0.79 -10.44 -4.58
N TYR A 55 -0.42 -10.33 -5.11
CA TYR A 55 -1.16 -11.48 -5.65
C TYR A 55 -0.48 -12.06 -6.90
N ILE A 56 -0.06 -11.20 -7.84
CA ILE A 56 0.66 -11.63 -9.05
C ILE A 56 1.96 -12.35 -8.68
N GLN A 57 2.72 -11.78 -7.76
CA GLN A 57 3.99 -12.35 -7.34
C GLN A 57 3.82 -13.69 -6.62
N ALA A 58 2.80 -13.83 -5.76
CA ALA A 58 2.46 -15.11 -5.15
C ALA A 58 2.05 -16.17 -6.16
N GLN A 59 1.37 -15.76 -7.25
CA GLN A 59 0.99 -16.66 -8.33
C GLN A 59 2.22 -17.11 -9.15
N GLU A 60 3.15 -16.20 -9.44
CA GLU A 60 4.41 -16.51 -10.13
C GLU A 60 5.30 -17.43 -9.28
N ASP A 61 5.44 -17.14 -7.99
CA ASP A 61 6.20 -17.98 -7.05
C ASP A 61 5.58 -19.39 -6.95
N ALA A 62 4.26 -19.50 -6.84
CA ALA A 62 3.59 -20.80 -6.79
C ALA A 62 3.77 -21.58 -8.11
N TYR A 63 3.74 -20.90 -9.26
CA TYR A 63 4.01 -21.53 -10.55
C TYR A 63 5.45 -22.03 -10.65
N PHE A 64 6.41 -21.22 -10.20
CA PHE A 64 7.83 -21.55 -10.22
C PHE A 64 8.18 -22.69 -9.25
N ASP A 65 7.62 -22.68 -8.04
CA ASP A 65 7.81 -23.71 -7.02
C ASP A 65 7.29 -25.08 -7.51
N ASN A 66 6.12 -25.10 -8.16
CA ASN A 66 5.60 -26.30 -8.82
C ASN A 66 6.50 -26.79 -9.96
N LEU A 67 7.14 -25.88 -10.70
CA LEU A 67 8.07 -26.23 -11.76
C LEU A 67 9.35 -26.86 -11.20
N CYS A 68 9.95 -26.25 -10.17
CA CYS A 68 11.12 -26.77 -9.46
C CYS A 68 10.83 -28.14 -8.83
N TYR A 69 9.68 -28.32 -8.18
CA TYR A 69 9.29 -29.61 -7.61
C TYR A 69 9.15 -30.70 -8.69
N LYS A 70 8.64 -30.35 -9.87
CA LYS A 70 8.40 -31.30 -10.96
C LYS A 70 9.67 -31.69 -11.72
N TYR A 71 10.64 -30.79 -11.84
CA TYR A 71 11.84 -31.01 -12.66
C TYR A 71 13.16 -31.07 -11.86
N GLY A 72 13.12 -30.88 -10.53
CA GLY A 72 14.24 -31.13 -9.62
C GLY A 72 15.50 -30.31 -9.93
N ILE A 73 15.33 -29.02 -10.24
CA ILE A 73 16.43 -28.06 -10.47
C ILE A 73 16.81 -27.41 -9.14
#